data_AF-A0A1X1RMW4-F1
#
_entry.id   AF-A0A1X1RMW4-F1
#
_cell.length_a   1.000
_cell.length_b   1.000
_cell.length_c   1.000
_cell.angle_alpha   90.00
_cell.angle_beta   90.00
_cell.angle_gamma   90.00
#
_symmetry.space_group_name_H-M   'P 1'
#
loop_
_entity.id
_entity.type
_entity.pdbx_description
1 polymer ?
#
loop_
_entity_poly.entity_id
_entity_poly.type
_entity_poly.pdbx_seq_one_letter_code
_entity_poly.pdbx_strand_id
1 'polypeptide(L)'
;MTPAIYRTTITHDRQAPVRHFFEYRSYSWYVDIDELPSLPRWLRPLARFDPGDHLTGRPGDSLRQRVDAFLADRDVPAPGRVTALLQARVLGYVFNPISIFWCHDRDGVLRHVVAEVHNTYGERHAYLLPPANRAVLVTKKFYVSPFNPVFGHYLVLAPRPEHRLNVTVTLCGDGRPAFVATLRGTRRPATAANVLRMQLRAPLAPLMVALRIRIQGIKLWLRRVPVVPR
;
A
#
# COMPACT_ATOMS: atom_id res chain seq x y z
N MET A 1 9.98 -12.07 -12.14
CA MET A 1 9.52 -11.50 -13.43
C MET A 1 8.37 -10.51 -13.20
N THR A 2 8.70 -9.26 -12.94
CA THR A 2 7.81 -8.11 -13.13
C THR A 2 7.60 -7.87 -14.64
N PRO A 3 6.53 -7.20 -15.08
CA PRO A 3 5.38 -6.74 -14.30
C PRO A 3 4.40 -7.88 -13.98
N ALA A 4 3.75 -7.79 -12.82
CA ALA A 4 2.71 -8.72 -12.40
C ALA A 4 1.55 -7.99 -11.72
N ILE A 5 0.41 -8.65 -11.61
CA ILE A 5 -0.74 -8.15 -10.87
C ILE A 5 -1.13 -9.19 -9.83
N TYR A 6 -1.22 -8.78 -8.58
CA TYR A 6 -1.79 -9.61 -7.52
C TYR A 6 -3.29 -9.39 -7.48
N ARG A 7 -4.07 -10.47 -7.55
CA ARG A 7 -5.47 -10.40 -7.13
C ARG A 7 -5.49 -10.47 -5.61
N THR A 8 -5.89 -9.38 -4.98
CA THR A 8 -5.73 -9.19 -3.54
C THR A 8 -7.05 -9.29 -2.80
N THR A 9 -6.98 -9.82 -1.59
CA THR A 9 -7.99 -9.76 -0.56
C THR A 9 -7.42 -8.93 0.58
N ILE A 10 -8.15 -7.90 0.97
CA ILE A 10 -7.76 -6.98 2.02
C ILE A 10 -8.73 -7.19 3.19
N THR A 11 -8.19 -7.49 4.36
CA THR A 11 -8.96 -7.63 5.59
C THR A 11 -8.59 -6.54 6.56
N HIS A 12 -9.58 -6.03 7.27
CA HIS A 12 -9.42 -5.11 8.38
C HIS A 12 -10.14 -5.72 9.57
N ASP A 13 -9.39 -6.07 10.60
CA ASP A 13 -9.90 -6.61 11.86
C ASP A 13 -9.55 -5.64 12.98
N ARG A 14 -10.53 -4.86 13.42
CA ARG A 14 -10.43 -4.01 14.61
C ARG A 14 -10.96 -4.78 15.80
N GLN A 15 -10.15 -4.91 16.84
CA GLN A 15 -10.53 -5.58 18.09
C GLN A 15 -10.96 -4.59 19.18
N ALA A 16 -10.44 -3.36 19.16
CA ALA A 16 -10.74 -2.33 20.15
C ALA A 16 -10.95 -0.93 19.52
N PRO A 17 -11.74 -0.03 20.15
CA PRO A 17 -12.61 -0.28 21.32
C PRO A 17 -13.89 -1.06 20.95
N VAL A 18 -14.30 -1.05 19.67
CA VAL A 18 -15.44 -1.80 19.15
C VAL A 18 -14.95 -2.81 18.12
N ARG A 19 -15.35 -4.07 18.28
CA ARG A 19 -15.05 -5.12 17.31
C ARG A 19 -15.68 -4.79 15.96
N HIS A 20 -14.85 -4.73 14.92
CA HIS A 20 -15.29 -4.47 13.56
C HIS A 20 -14.37 -5.16 12.56
N PHE A 21 -14.95 -6.12 11.84
CA PHE A 21 -14.27 -6.84 10.77
C PHE A 21 -14.89 -6.47 9.43
N PHE A 22 -14.04 -6.24 8.42
CA PHE A 22 -14.48 -6.22 7.03
C PHE A 22 -13.40 -6.75 6.10
N GLU A 23 -13.86 -7.39 5.03
CA GLU A 23 -13.01 -7.91 3.95
C GLU A 23 -13.50 -7.37 2.61
N TYR A 24 -12.57 -7.08 1.71
CA TYR A 24 -12.89 -6.77 0.32
C TYR A 24 -11.79 -7.26 -0.62
N ARG A 25 -12.19 -7.50 -1.88
CA ARG A 25 -11.29 -7.90 -2.96
C ARG A 25 -10.86 -6.70 -3.77
N SER A 26 -9.61 -6.71 -4.20
CA SER A 26 -9.01 -5.73 -5.08
C SER A 26 -7.96 -6.41 -5.99
N TYR A 27 -7.17 -5.61 -6.68
CA TYR A 27 -5.92 -6.04 -7.28
C TYR A 27 -4.84 -5.01 -6.97
N SER A 28 -3.58 -5.40 -7.10
CA SER A 28 -2.43 -4.51 -6.89
C SER A 28 -1.35 -4.84 -7.89
N TRP A 29 -0.71 -3.81 -8.45
CA TRP A 29 0.36 -3.96 -9.42
C TRP A 29 1.68 -4.18 -8.71
N TYR A 30 2.44 -5.17 -9.17
CA TYR A 30 3.81 -5.43 -8.75
C TYR A 30 4.75 -5.18 -9.92
N VAL A 31 5.50 -4.10 -9.82
CA VAL A 31 6.30 -3.54 -10.92
C VAL A 31 7.72 -3.30 -10.47
N ASP A 32 8.62 -3.22 -11.45
CA ASP A 32 9.89 -2.53 -11.25
C ASP A 32 9.63 -1.03 -11.42
N ILE A 33 10.13 -0.18 -10.54
CA ILE A 33 9.85 1.26 -10.63
C ILE A 33 10.64 1.94 -11.75
N ASP A 34 11.75 1.33 -12.16
CA ASP A 34 12.59 1.81 -13.27
C ASP A 34 12.05 1.30 -14.63
N GLU A 35 11.26 0.22 -14.62
CA GLU A 35 10.66 -0.40 -15.82
C GLU A 35 9.14 -0.55 -15.67
N LEU A 36 8.44 0.58 -15.60
CA LEU A 36 6.98 0.58 -15.51
C LEU A 36 6.34 -0.01 -16.78
N PRO A 37 5.26 -0.79 -16.66
CA PRO A 37 4.67 -1.48 -17.81
C PRO A 37 4.02 -0.49 -18.79
N SER A 38 4.39 -0.60 -20.07
CA SER A 38 3.75 0.16 -21.16
C SER A 38 2.55 -0.61 -21.70
N LEU A 39 1.34 -0.10 -21.46
CA LEU A 39 0.11 -0.71 -21.97
C LEU A 39 -0.24 -0.19 -23.38
N PRO A 40 -0.91 -1.03 -24.21
CA PRO A 40 -1.50 -0.59 -25.48
C PRO A 40 -2.35 0.66 -25.29
N ARG A 41 -2.38 1.56 -26.28
CA ARG A 41 -3.04 2.88 -26.17
C ARG A 41 -4.48 2.81 -25.65
N TRP A 42 -5.25 1.81 -26.07
CA TRP A 42 -6.63 1.59 -25.64
C TRP A 42 -6.78 1.07 -24.19
N LEU A 43 -5.73 0.49 -23.61
CA LEU A 43 -5.67 0.06 -22.20
C LEU A 43 -5.06 1.10 -21.27
N ARG A 44 -4.39 2.13 -21.79
CA ARG A 44 -3.75 3.18 -20.96
C ARG A 44 -4.70 3.86 -19.97
N PRO A 45 -5.96 4.17 -20.31
CA PRO A 45 -6.89 4.74 -19.34
C PRO A 45 -7.16 3.81 -18.15
N LEU A 46 -6.92 2.50 -18.30
CA LEU A 46 -7.20 1.50 -17.28
C LEU A 46 -6.02 1.22 -16.35
N ALA A 47 -4.82 1.69 -16.66
CA ALA A 47 -3.69 1.61 -15.75
C ALA A 47 -2.63 2.64 -16.15
N ARG A 48 -2.61 3.74 -15.42
CA ARG A 48 -1.58 4.77 -15.49
C ARG A 48 -0.85 4.86 -14.16
N PHE A 49 0.46 4.76 -14.21
CA PHE A 49 1.34 4.94 -13.05
C PHE A 49 1.77 6.40 -13.02
N ASP A 50 1.44 7.09 -11.94
CA ASP A 50 1.82 8.49 -11.75
C ASP A 50 2.72 8.57 -10.51
N PRO A 51 4.00 8.97 -10.65
CA PRO A 51 4.88 9.16 -9.50
C PRO A 51 4.33 10.14 -8.47
N GLY A 52 3.49 11.10 -8.86
CA GLY A 52 2.87 12.05 -7.94
C GLY A 52 1.97 11.39 -6.89
N ASP A 53 1.44 10.19 -7.18
CA ASP A 53 0.59 9.41 -6.27
C ASP A 53 1.38 8.72 -5.16
N HIS A 54 2.71 8.77 -5.20
CA HIS A 54 3.57 7.99 -4.33
C HIS A 54 4.78 8.79 -3.87
N LEU A 55 5.07 8.72 -2.57
CA LEU A 55 6.13 9.41 -1.86
C LEU A 55 6.09 10.94 -2.05
N THR A 56 6.62 11.67 -1.09
CA THR A 56 6.79 13.11 -1.26
C THR A 56 7.95 13.37 -2.22
N GLY A 57 7.78 14.33 -3.13
CA GLY A 57 8.77 14.68 -4.14
C GLY A 57 8.31 15.88 -4.95
N ARG A 58 9.20 16.39 -5.81
CA ARG A 58 8.95 17.56 -6.65
C ARG A 58 8.12 17.19 -7.89
N PRO A 59 7.38 18.14 -8.49
CA PRO A 59 6.71 17.93 -9.76
C PRO A 59 7.71 17.47 -10.83
N GLY A 60 7.38 16.40 -11.56
CA GLY A 60 8.25 15.83 -12.59
C GLY A 60 9.18 14.71 -12.10
N ASP A 61 9.36 14.54 -10.79
CA ASP A 61 10.21 13.47 -10.26
C ASP A 61 9.66 12.08 -10.61
N SER A 62 10.54 11.18 -11.04
CA SER A 62 10.25 9.75 -11.21
C SER A 62 10.06 9.05 -9.86
N LEU A 63 9.45 7.86 -9.86
CA LEU A 63 9.34 7.04 -8.64
C LEU A 63 10.73 6.76 -8.04
N ARG A 64 11.71 6.52 -8.91
CA ARG A 64 13.10 6.29 -8.52
C ARG A 64 13.68 7.46 -7.74
N GLN A 65 13.57 8.66 -8.28
CA GLN A 65 14.07 9.88 -7.63
C GLN A 65 13.42 10.11 -6.26
N ARG A 66 12.12 9.82 -6.14
CA ARG A 66 11.37 9.95 -4.89
C ARG A 66 11.80 8.92 -3.84
N VAL A 67 12.04 7.67 -4.24
CA VAL A 67 12.57 6.62 -3.35
C VAL A 67 13.98 6.98 -2.90
N ASP A 68 14.85 7.39 -3.82
CA ASP A 68 16.23 7.76 -3.52
C ASP A 68 16.29 8.93 -2.54
N ALA A 69 15.48 9.98 -2.76
CA ALA A 69 15.38 11.11 -1.84
C ALA A 69 14.90 10.70 -0.46
N PHE A 70 13.85 9.86 -0.38
CA PHE A 70 13.33 9.37 0.90
C PHE A 70 14.37 8.57 1.71
N LEU A 71 15.21 7.78 1.03
CA LEU A 71 16.29 7.00 1.64
C LEU A 71 17.47 7.88 2.03
N ALA A 72 17.86 8.84 1.18
CA ALA A 72 18.93 9.79 1.46
C ALA A 72 18.63 10.65 2.69
N ASP A 73 17.38 11.10 2.87
CA ASP A 73 16.91 11.83 4.06
C ASP A 73 17.05 11.04 5.38
N ARG A 74 17.40 9.76 5.30
CA ARG A 74 17.57 8.82 6.43
C ARG A 74 18.96 8.19 6.45
N ASP A 75 19.91 8.79 5.74
CA ASP A 75 21.30 8.31 5.63
C ASP A 75 21.41 6.88 5.08
N VAL A 76 20.44 6.45 4.26
CA VAL A 76 20.46 5.15 3.59
C VAL A 76 20.99 5.30 2.17
N PRO A 77 21.98 4.48 1.77
CA PRO A 77 22.50 4.50 0.40
C PRO A 77 21.41 4.23 -0.65
N ALA A 78 21.57 4.84 -1.82
CA ALA A 78 20.69 4.59 -2.94
C ALA A 78 20.67 3.08 -3.30
N PRO A 79 19.48 2.47 -3.44
CA PRO A 79 19.35 1.06 -3.73
C PRO A 79 19.80 0.76 -5.17
N GLY A 80 20.11 -0.50 -5.43
CA GLY A 80 20.19 -1.04 -6.79
C GLY A 80 18.79 -1.10 -7.39
N ARG A 81 18.19 -2.29 -7.42
CA ARG A 81 16.84 -2.49 -7.95
C ARG A 81 15.76 -2.14 -6.93
N VAL A 82 14.67 -1.51 -7.38
CA VAL A 82 13.49 -1.28 -6.52
C VAL A 82 12.24 -1.85 -7.18
N THR A 83 11.59 -2.81 -6.51
CA THR A 83 10.26 -3.27 -6.91
C THR A 83 9.20 -2.67 -6.02
N ALA A 84 8.01 -2.43 -6.58
CA ALA A 84 6.92 -1.81 -5.86
C ALA A 84 5.62 -2.58 -6.00
N LEU A 85 4.86 -2.66 -4.92
CA LEU A 85 3.46 -3.00 -4.90
C LEU A 85 2.66 -1.71 -4.74
N LEU A 86 1.89 -1.37 -5.76
CA LEU A 86 1.17 -0.10 -5.83
C LEU A 86 -0.14 -0.24 -6.62
N GLN A 87 -0.93 0.83 -6.63
CA GLN A 87 -2.13 0.94 -7.45
C GLN A 87 -1.86 1.82 -8.66
N ALA A 88 -2.43 1.45 -9.81
CA ALA A 88 -2.45 2.30 -10.99
C ALA A 88 -3.75 3.10 -11.02
N ARG A 89 -3.72 4.30 -11.60
CA ARG A 89 -4.93 5.08 -11.88
C ARG A 89 -5.79 4.34 -12.91
N VAL A 90 -7.08 4.28 -12.64
CA VAL A 90 -8.13 3.81 -13.55
C VAL A 90 -9.03 5.00 -13.85
N LEU A 91 -9.15 5.37 -15.13
CA LEU A 91 -9.88 6.53 -15.61
C LEU A 91 -9.51 7.82 -14.86
N GLY A 92 -8.21 7.97 -14.57
CA GLY A 92 -7.67 9.14 -13.87
C GLY A 92 -7.78 9.11 -12.34
N TYR A 93 -8.48 8.13 -11.77
CA TYR A 93 -8.66 7.98 -10.33
C TYR A 93 -7.82 6.85 -9.74
N VAL A 94 -7.19 7.09 -8.59
CA VAL A 94 -6.51 6.06 -7.80
C VAL A 94 -6.98 6.15 -6.35
N PHE A 95 -7.18 4.98 -5.75
CA PHE A 95 -7.27 4.85 -4.31
C PHE A 95 -6.20 3.87 -3.85
N ASN A 96 -5.17 4.39 -3.18
CA ASN A 96 -4.00 3.62 -2.82
C ASN A 96 -3.78 3.64 -1.30
N PRO A 97 -4.40 2.71 -0.54
CA PRO A 97 -4.30 2.75 0.91
C PRO A 97 -2.88 2.47 1.41
N ILE A 98 -2.09 1.70 0.65
CA ILE A 98 -0.70 1.37 0.98
C ILE A 98 0.13 1.11 -0.30
N SER A 99 1.28 1.77 -0.41
CA SER A 99 2.35 1.44 -1.37
C SER A 99 3.49 0.74 -0.61
N ILE A 100 4.10 -0.29 -1.20
CA ILE A 100 5.25 -0.95 -0.60
C ILE A 100 6.37 -1.02 -1.63
N PHE A 101 7.55 -0.52 -1.28
CA PHE A 101 8.74 -0.54 -2.10
C PHE A 101 9.79 -1.46 -1.47
N TRP A 102 10.20 -2.50 -2.18
CA TRP A 102 11.30 -3.38 -1.78
C TRP A 102 12.58 -2.88 -2.44
N CYS A 103 13.51 -2.41 -1.61
CA CYS A 103 14.77 -1.80 -2.03
C CYS A 103 15.88 -2.84 -1.92
N HIS A 104 16.42 -3.24 -3.07
CA HIS A 104 17.49 -4.22 -3.19
C HIS A 104 18.83 -3.52 -3.36
N ASP A 105 19.92 -4.13 -2.91
CA ASP A 105 21.26 -3.70 -3.32
C ASP A 105 21.60 -4.16 -4.76
N ARG A 106 22.83 -3.91 -5.19
CA ARG A 106 23.31 -4.26 -6.53
C ARG A 106 23.43 -5.76 -6.75
N ASP A 107 23.57 -6.53 -5.68
CA ASP A 107 23.63 -8.00 -5.69
C ASP A 107 22.22 -8.62 -5.65
N GLY A 108 21.17 -7.79 -5.59
CA GLY A 108 19.78 -8.21 -5.58
C GLY A 108 19.26 -8.60 -4.19
N VAL A 109 20.05 -8.42 -3.13
CA VAL A 109 19.66 -8.71 -1.75
C VAL A 109 18.72 -7.62 -1.25
N LEU A 110 17.59 -8.01 -0.65
CA LEU A 110 16.67 -7.05 -0.04
C LEU A 110 17.34 -6.39 1.16
N ARG A 111 17.53 -5.07 1.11
CA ARG A 111 18.13 -4.30 2.20
C ARG A 111 17.09 -3.52 3.00
N HIS A 112 16.10 -2.94 2.33
CA HIS A 112 15.08 -2.13 3.00
C HIS A 112 13.71 -2.34 2.37
N VAL A 113 12.68 -2.06 3.17
CA VAL A 113 11.30 -1.97 2.68
C VAL A 113 10.76 -0.59 3.07
N VAL A 114 10.21 0.14 2.11
CA VAL A 114 9.51 1.40 2.38
C VAL A 114 8.01 1.11 2.30
N ALA A 115 7.31 1.30 3.41
CA ALA A 115 5.86 1.15 3.48
C ALA A 115 5.22 2.53 3.58
N GLU A 116 4.60 2.99 2.50
CA GLU A 116 3.85 4.23 2.45
C GLU A 116 2.37 3.96 2.69
N VAL A 117 1.81 4.63 3.69
CA VAL A 117 0.39 4.58 4.00
C VAL A 117 -0.27 5.91 3.65
N HIS A 118 -1.45 5.82 3.06
CA HIS A 118 -2.29 6.98 2.77
C HIS A 118 -3.51 7.00 3.68
N ASN A 119 -3.96 8.18 4.07
CA ASN A 119 -5.25 8.34 4.75
C ASN A 119 -6.31 8.89 3.79
N THR A 120 -7.57 8.86 4.23
CA THR A 120 -8.73 9.33 3.44
C THR A 120 -8.79 10.85 3.27
N TYR A 121 -7.90 11.58 3.94
CA TYR A 121 -7.80 13.05 3.90
C TYR A 121 -6.73 13.53 2.92
N GLY A 122 -6.10 12.61 2.16
CA GLY A 122 -5.09 12.95 1.15
C GLY A 122 -3.68 13.10 1.72
N GLU A 123 -3.46 12.80 2.99
CA GLU A 123 -2.14 12.78 3.58
C GLU A 123 -1.47 11.41 3.39
N ARG A 124 -0.14 11.42 3.37
CA ARG A 124 0.69 10.24 3.23
C ARG A 124 1.84 10.25 4.22
N HIS A 125 2.30 9.06 4.58
CA HIS A 125 3.52 8.89 5.36
C HIS A 125 4.20 7.59 4.99
N ALA A 126 5.53 7.64 4.89
CA ALA A 126 6.34 6.50 4.54
C ALA A 126 7.23 6.08 5.72
N TYR A 127 7.16 4.79 6.04
CA TYR A 127 7.98 4.13 7.05
C TYR A 127 9.12 3.40 6.36
N LEU A 128 10.35 3.61 6.84
CA LEU A 128 11.51 2.83 6.45
C LEU A 128 11.62 1.61 7.37
N LEU A 129 11.72 0.43 6.78
CA LEU A 129 11.77 -0.86 7.47
C LEU A 129 13.05 -1.62 7.08
N PRO A 130 13.63 -2.41 8.00
CA PRO A 130 14.63 -3.42 7.67
C PRO A 130 14.00 -4.51 6.77
N PRO A 131 14.80 -5.40 6.17
CA PRO A 131 14.28 -6.40 5.25
C PRO A 131 13.38 -7.39 5.99
N ALA A 132 12.10 -7.39 5.64
CA ALA A 132 11.05 -8.00 6.46
C ALA A 132 10.78 -9.47 6.10
N ASN A 133 11.70 -10.37 6.45
CA ASN A 133 11.40 -11.81 6.54
C ASN A 133 10.69 -12.18 7.85
N ARG A 134 10.64 -11.23 8.80
CA ARG A 134 9.94 -11.33 10.10
C ARG A 134 9.19 -10.02 10.35
N ALA A 135 8.23 -10.04 11.27
CA ALA A 135 7.48 -8.84 11.65
C ALA A 135 8.42 -7.84 12.34
N VAL A 136 8.41 -6.60 11.84
CA VAL A 136 9.24 -5.49 12.34
C VAL A 136 8.38 -4.60 13.22
N LEU A 137 8.87 -4.29 14.42
CA LEU A 137 8.28 -3.28 15.29
C LEU A 137 8.67 -1.88 14.83
N VAL A 138 7.68 -1.02 14.63
CA VAL A 138 7.84 0.35 14.16
C VAL A 138 6.98 1.26 15.03
N THR A 139 7.58 2.29 15.62
CA THR A 139 6.80 3.29 16.36
C THR A 139 5.85 4.00 15.41
N LYS A 140 4.55 3.99 15.73
CA LYS A 140 3.54 4.68 14.94
C LYS A 140 3.80 6.18 15.04
N LYS A 141 4.06 6.81 13.90
CA LYS A 141 4.29 8.26 13.80
C LYS A 141 3.23 8.99 12.96
N PHE A 142 2.29 8.24 12.36
CA PHE A 142 1.31 8.81 11.44
C PHE A 142 -0.14 8.50 11.81
N TYR A 143 -0.97 9.52 11.64
CA TYR A 143 -2.41 9.50 11.84
C TYR A 143 -3.12 8.91 10.62
N VAL A 144 -3.14 7.57 10.54
CA VAL A 144 -3.75 6.85 9.40
C VAL A 144 -5.29 6.82 9.46
N SER A 145 -5.88 6.91 10.66
CA SER A 145 -7.32 6.81 10.86
C SER A 145 -7.78 7.58 12.11
N PRO A 146 -8.92 8.31 12.03
CA PRO A 146 -9.43 9.09 13.16
C PRO A 146 -9.97 8.27 14.34
N PHE A 147 -10.05 6.96 14.16
CA PHE A 147 -10.51 6.01 15.16
C PHE A 147 -9.35 5.24 15.81
N ASN A 148 -8.10 5.57 15.49
CA ASN A 148 -6.91 4.95 16.08
C ASN A 148 -6.02 6.03 16.72
N PRO A 149 -5.86 6.04 18.06
CA PRO A 149 -4.97 7.00 18.72
C PRO A 149 -3.55 6.91 18.13
N VAL A 150 -2.84 8.05 18.05
CA VAL A 150 -1.47 8.12 17.48
C VAL A 150 -0.50 7.24 18.27
N PHE A 151 -0.75 7.03 19.56
CA PHE A 151 0.03 6.19 20.45
C PHE A 151 -0.03 4.69 20.09
N GLY A 152 1.13 4.03 20.10
CA GLY A 152 1.30 2.59 19.86
C GLY A 152 2.44 2.25 18.89
N HIS A 153 2.56 0.98 18.57
CA HIS A 153 3.54 0.48 17.59
C HIS A 153 2.84 -0.33 16.50
N TYR A 154 3.35 -0.23 15.29
CA TYR A 154 3.01 -1.13 14.20
C TYR A 154 3.97 -2.32 14.19
N LEU A 155 3.44 -3.53 14.12
CA LEU A 155 4.16 -4.71 13.68
C LEU A 155 3.89 -4.88 12.18
N VAL A 156 4.91 -4.65 11.36
CA VAL A 156 4.80 -4.74 9.89
C VAL A 156 5.56 -5.97 9.41
N LEU A 157 4.85 -6.86 8.73
CA LEU A 157 5.42 -7.99 7.99
C LEU A 157 5.16 -7.75 6.51
N ALA A 158 6.22 -7.50 5.74
CA ALA A 158 6.15 -7.21 4.31
C ALA A 158 7.27 -7.96 3.55
N PRO A 159 7.25 -9.31 3.53
CA PRO A 159 8.21 -10.11 2.78
C PRO A 159 8.13 -9.79 1.28
N ARG A 160 9.25 -10.00 0.58
CA ARG A 160 9.28 -9.88 -0.88
C ARG A 160 8.24 -10.82 -1.49
N PRO A 161 7.31 -10.33 -2.33
CA PRO A 161 6.24 -11.16 -2.84
C PRO A 161 6.71 -12.02 -4.02
N GLU A 162 6.32 -13.31 -4.02
CA GLU A 162 6.73 -14.28 -5.03
C GLU A 162 5.55 -14.84 -5.82
N HIS A 163 5.06 -16.04 -5.50
CA HIS A 163 3.80 -16.56 -6.04
C HIS A 163 2.59 -16.03 -5.27
N ARG A 164 2.80 -15.75 -3.99
CA ARG A 164 1.81 -15.20 -3.06
C ARG A 164 2.32 -13.88 -2.50
N LEU A 165 1.39 -12.95 -2.35
CA LEU A 165 1.56 -11.73 -1.58
C LEU A 165 0.98 -11.97 -0.19
N ASN A 166 1.73 -11.61 0.85
CA ASN A 166 1.25 -11.63 2.23
C ASN A 166 1.88 -10.49 3.00
N VAL A 167 1.16 -9.39 3.12
CA VAL A 167 1.55 -8.25 3.93
C VAL A 167 0.59 -8.16 5.11
N THR A 168 1.14 -7.94 6.30
CA THR A 168 0.36 -7.76 7.53
C THR A 168 0.87 -6.53 8.27
N VAL A 169 -0.06 -5.68 8.68
CA VAL A 169 0.20 -4.51 9.52
C VAL A 169 -0.69 -4.64 10.75
N THR A 170 -0.08 -4.83 11.91
CA THR A 170 -0.77 -4.93 13.18
C THR A 170 -0.47 -3.69 14.01
N LEU A 171 -1.51 -2.97 14.43
CA LEU A 171 -1.41 -1.92 15.44
C LEU A 171 -1.59 -2.54 16.82
N CYS A 172 -0.58 -2.40 17.67
CA CYS A 172 -0.64 -2.80 19.07
C CYS A 172 -0.93 -1.59 19.96
N GLY A 173 -1.93 -1.71 20.84
CA GLY A 173 -2.23 -0.76 21.93
C GLY A 173 -2.22 -1.51 23.25
N ASP A 174 -1.57 -0.98 24.29
CA ASP A 174 -1.45 -1.57 25.63
C ASP A 174 -1.07 -3.06 25.63
N GLY A 175 -0.12 -3.45 24.76
CA GLY A 175 0.37 -4.83 24.66
C GLY A 175 -0.57 -5.82 23.96
N ARG A 176 -1.72 -5.40 23.43
CA ARG A 176 -2.66 -6.25 22.66
C ARG A 176 -2.87 -5.72 21.24
N PRO A 177 -3.14 -6.59 20.25
CA PRO A 177 -3.44 -6.15 18.88
C PRO A 177 -4.79 -5.42 18.86
N ALA A 178 -4.76 -4.10 18.76
CA ALA A 178 -5.95 -3.26 18.67
C ALA A 178 -6.59 -3.33 17.27
N PHE A 179 -5.75 -3.50 16.23
CA PHE A 179 -6.18 -3.55 14.84
C PHE A 179 -5.18 -4.33 13.97
N VAL A 180 -5.68 -5.14 13.05
CA VAL A 180 -4.89 -5.93 12.09
C VAL A 180 -5.40 -5.66 10.68
N ALA A 181 -4.52 -5.19 9.81
CA ALA A 181 -4.77 -5.13 8.37
C ALA A 181 -3.94 -6.18 7.65
N THR A 182 -4.56 -6.96 6.77
CA THR A 182 -3.83 -7.89 5.90
C THR A 182 -4.11 -7.59 4.43
N LEU A 183 -3.08 -7.77 3.62
CA LEU A 183 -3.14 -7.68 2.16
C LEU A 183 -2.54 -8.98 1.62
N ARG A 184 -3.42 -9.89 1.18
CA ARG A 184 -3.03 -11.21 0.68
C ARG A 184 -3.43 -11.35 -0.78
N GLY A 185 -2.64 -12.04 -1.58
CA GLY A 185 -3.00 -12.21 -2.99
C GLY A 185 -2.22 -13.26 -3.73
N THR A 186 -2.70 -13.61 -4.93
CA THR A 186 -2.02 -14.53 -5.84
C THR A 186 -1.54 -13.80 -7.08
N ARG A 187 -0.32 -14.10 -7.50
CA ARG A 187 0.31 -13.45 -8.64
C ARG A 187 -0.34 -13.87 -9.95
N ARG A 188 -0.52 -12.91 -10.86
CA ARG A 188 -0.91 -13.11 -12.25
C ARG A 188 0.04 -12.30 -13.14
N PRO A 189 0.43 -12.82 -14.31
CA PRO A 189 1.18 -12.03 -15.30
C PRO A 189 0.38 -10.79 -15.72
N ALA A 190 1.04 -9.65 -15.87
CA ALA A 190 0.40 -8.40 -16.29
C ALA A 190 0.18 -8.33 -17.83
N THR A 191 -0.52 -9.33 -18.39
CA THR A 191 -0.89 -9.33 -19.80
C THR A 191 -2.13 -8.46 -20.05
N ALA A 192 -2.29 -7.96 -21.28
CA ALA A 192 -3.47 -7.19 -21.70
C ALA A 192 -4.80 -7.90 -21.33
N ALA A 193 -4.86 -9.22 -21.56
CA ALA A 193 -6.03 -10.04 -21.20
C ALA A 193 -6.31 -10.05 -19.70
N ASN A 194 -5.27 -10.13 -18.85
CA ASN A 194 -5.45 -10.11 -17.40
C ASN A 194 -5.82 -8.73 -16.88
N VAL A 195 -5.25 -7.65 -17.45
CA VAL A 195 -5.65 -6.27 -17.14
C VAL A 195 -7.14 -6.07 -17.45
N LEU A 196 -7.56 -6.41 -18.67
CA LEU A 196 -8.96 -6.28 -19.08
C LEU A 196 -9.89 -7.12 -18.19
N ARG A 197 -9.53 -8.38 -17.91
CA ARG A 197 -10.30 -9.26 -17.03
C ARG A 197 -10.44 -8.70 -15.61
N MET A 198 -9.41 -8.02 -15.09
CA MET A 198 -9.47 -7.39 -13.77
C MET A 198 -10.40 -6.18 -13.79
N GLN A 199 -10.35 -5.37 -14.85
CA GLN A 199 -11.25 -4.23 -15.00
C GLN A 199 -12.69 -4.65 -15.22
N LEU A 200 -12.97 -5.71 -15.98
CA LEU A 200 -14.34 -6.22 -16.13
C LEU A 200 -14.91 -6.75 -14.82
N ARG A 201 -14.06 -7.32 -13.95
CA ARG A 201 -14.49 -7.88 -12.65
C ARG A 201 -14.61 -6.82 -11.56
N ALA A 202 -13.93 -5.69 -11.72
CA ALA A 202 -13.92 -4.61 -10.74
C ALA A 202 -13.70 -3.24 -11.42
N PRO A 203 -14.62 -2.80 -12.30
CA PRO A 203 -14.40 -1.63 -13.17
C PRO A 203 -14.30 -0.32 -12.38
N LEU A 204 -14.93 -0.31 -11.19
CA LEU A 204 -14.91 0.79 -10.25
C LEU A 204 -14.17 0.41 -8.97
N ALA A 205 -13.27 -0.59 -8.96
CA ALA A 205 -12.63 -1.06 -7.72
C ALA A 205 -12.03 0.08 -6.89
N PRO A 206 -11.24 1.01 -7.47
CA PRO A 206 -10.70 2.14 -6.70
C PRO A 206 -11.79 3.03 -6.10
N LEU A 207 -12.84 3.36 -6.88
CA LEU A 207 -13.96 4.19 -6.44
C LEU A 207 -14.81 3.49 -5.36
N MET A 208 -15.08 2.19 -5.54
CA MET A 208 -15.83 1.34 -4.62
C MET A 208 -15.06 1.09 -3.33
N VAL A 209 -13.73 0.96 -3.38
CA VAL A 209 -12.89 0.83 -2.20
C VAL A 209 -12.86 2.16 -1.44
N ALA A 210 -12.68 3.30 -2.13
CA ALA A 210 -12.76 4.62 -1.50
C ALA A 210 -14.13 4.87 -0.87
N LEU A 211 -15.22 4.56 -1.58
CA LEU A 211 -16.58 4.67 -1.09
C LEU A 211 -16.82 3.75 0.10
N ARG A 212 -16.38 2.49 0.05
CA ARG A 212 -16.50 1.55 1.17
C ARG A 212 -15.72 2.01 2.38
N ILE A 213 -14.50 2.53 2.22
CA ILE A 213 -13.71 3.04 3.33
C ILE A 213 -14.37 4.29 3.93
N ARG A 214 -14.90 5.19 3.11
CA ARG A 214 -15.72 6.33 3.58
C ARG A 214 -16.96 5.85 4.32
N ILE A 215 -17.69 4.86 3.80
CA ILE A 215 -18.86 4.25 4.45
C ILE A 215 -18.47 3.59 5.78
N GLN A 216 -17.35 2.86 5.86
CA GLN A 216 -16.89 2.28 7.13
C GLN A 216 -16.48 3.37 8.12
N GLY A 217 -15.84 4.45 7.65
CA GLY A 217 -15.55 5.62 8.48
C GLY A 217 -16.82 6.25 9.06
N ILE A 218 -17.85 6.44 8.22
CA ILE A 218 -19.17 6.94 8.64
C ILE A 218 -19.85 5.94 9.59
N LYS A 219 -19.76 4.63 9.34
CA LYS A 219 -20.35 3.59 10.20
C LYS A 219 -19.69 3.54 11.58
N LEU A 220 -18.38 3.76 11.67
CA LEU A 220 -17.65 3.87 12.94
C LEU A 220 -18.02 5.15 13.69
N TRP A 221 -18.16 6.27 12.97
CA TRP A 221 -18.66 7.52 13.53
C TRP A 221 -20.08 7.39 14.07
N LEU A 222 -21.00 6.78 13.31
CA LEU A 222 -22.37 6.48 13.73
C LEU A 222 -22.43 5.50 14.91
N ARG A 223 -21.43 4.62 15.06
CA ARG A 223 -21.26 3.73 16.22
C ARG A 223 -20.60 4.41 17.42
N ARG A 224 -20.48 5.74 17.40
CA ARG A 224 -19.91 6.57 18.48
C ARG A 224 -18.49 6.16 18.88
N VAL A 225 -17.70 5.61 17.95
CA VAL A 225 -16.27 5.44 18.21
C VAL A 225 -15.68 6.85 18.33
N PRO A 226 -15.04 7.19 19.48
CA PRO A 226 -14.55 8.55 19.70
C PRO A 226 -13.57 8.90 18.59
N VAL A 227 -13.86 10.01 17.92
CA VAL A 227 -12.94 10.63 16.96
C VAL A 227 -11.84 11.23 17.81
N VAL A 228 -10.62 10.71 17.66
CA VAL A 228 -9.46 11.33 18.32
C VAL A 228 -9.21 12.64 17.57
N PRO A 229 -9.18 13.80 18.24
CA PRO A 229 -8.76 15.04 17.57
C PRO A 229 -7.31 14.91 17.09
N ARG A 230 -6.97 15.64 16.02
CA ARG A 230 -5.58 15.71 15.55
C ARG A 230 -4.65 16.30 16.61
#